data_AF-A0AAD7AAU8-F1
#
_entry.id   AF-A0AAD7AAU8-F1
#
_cell.length_a   1.000
_cell.length_b   1.000
_cell.length_c   1.000
_cell.angle_alpha   90.00
_cell.angle_beta   90.00
_cell.angle_gamma   90.00
#
_symmetry.space_group_name_H-M   'P 1'
#
loop_
_entity.id
_entity.type
_entity.pdbx_description
1 polymer ?
#
loop_
_entity_poly.entity_id
_entity_poly.type
_entity_poly.pdbx_seq_one_letter_code
_entity_poly.pdbx_strand_id
1 'polypeptide(L)'
;MHRALKIVEVVEMICGQLDAQLDNPLSSRWYQQASRSSLARLARTSTTFLDPALNVLWRHQGTLVHLLRCMPSDVWDIDIPQTRDDEDDVIPITSPSL
;
A
#
# COMPACT_ATOMS: atom_id res chain seq x y z
N MET A 1 27.49 0.44 14.97
CA MET A 1 27.22 -0.06 13.61
C MET A 1 28.53 -0.49 12.96
N HIS A 2 28.64 -1.76 12.59
CA HIS A 2 29.88 -2.38 12.09
C HIS A 2 30.33 -1.73 10.76
N ARG A 3 31.64 -1.61 10.50
CA ARG A 3 32.16 -0.95 9.28
C ARG A 3 31.65 -1.58 7.98
N ALA A 4 31.40 -2.90 7.98
CA ALA A 4 30.84 -3.61 6.83
C ALA A 4 29.45 -3.09 6.41
N LEU A 5 28.66 -2.57 7.35
CA LEU A 5 27.33 -2.01 7.06
C LEU A 5 27.37 -0.59 6.47
N LYS A 6 28.57 0.00 6.30
CA LYS A 6 28.74 1.26 5.54
C LYS A 6 28.90 1.02 4.04
N ILE A 7 29.10 -0.22 3.63
CA ILE A 7 29.25 -0.61 2.23
C ILE A 7 27.84 -0.83 1.70
N VAL A 8 27.39 0.01 0.76
CA VAL A 8 26.00 0.01 0.28
C VAL A 8 25.66 -1.30 -0.41
N GLU A 9 26.62 -1.88 -1.12
CA GLU A 9 26.51 -3.13 -1.84
C GLU A 9 26.22 -4.31 -0.90
N VAL A 10 26.79 -4.28 0.31
CA VAL A 10 26.52 -5.32 1.32
C VAL A 10 25.09 -5.20 1.84
N VAL A 11 24.62 -3.96 2.06
CA VAL A 11 23.26 -3.68 2.50
C VAL A 11 22.25 -4.09 1.44
N GLU A 12 22.50 -3.71 0.18
CA GLU A 12 21.69 -4.10 -0.97
C GLU A 12 21.68 -5.62 -1.17
N MET A 13 22.82 -6.30 -0.98
CA MET A 13 22.89 -7.75 -1.08
C MET A 13 22.05 -8.45 0.00
N ILE A 14 22.07 -7.94 1.25
CA ILE A 14 21.22 -8.47 2.32
C ILE A 14 19.74 -8.28 1.98
N CYS A 15 19.34 -7.07 1.56
CA CYS A 15 17.95 -6.78 1.18
C CYS A 15 17.52 -7.57 -0.07
N GLY A 16 18.39 -7.69 -1.06
CA GLY A 16 18.17 -8.44 -2.29
C GLY A 16 18.05 -9.95 -2.06
N GLN A 17 18.78 -10.50 -1.09
CA GLN A 17 18.60 -11.90 -0.70
C GLN A 17 17.21 -12.14 -0.09
N LEU A 18 16.72 -11.21 0.73
CA LEU A 18 15.37 -11.28 1.29
C LEU A 18 14.30 -11.09 0.19
N ASP A 19 14.55 -10.20 -0.77
CA ASP A 19 13.71 -9.97 -1.94
C ASP A 19 13.55 -11.23 -2.81
N ALA A 20 14.66 -11.87 -3.17
CA ALA A 20 14.66 -13.12 -3.93
C ALA A 20 13.89 -14.25 -3.23
N GLN A 21 13.82 -14.23 -1.90
CA GLN A 21 13.02 -15.18 -1.13
C GLN A 21 11.52 -14.88 -1.11
N LEU A 22 11.14 -13.62 -1.29
CA LEU A 22 9.75 -13.22 -1.48
C LEU A 22 9.22 -13.61 -2.85
N ASP A 23 10.05 -13.49 -3.89
CA ASP A 23 9.71 -13.90 -5.26
C ASP A 23 9.77 -15.41 -5.49
N ASN A 24 10.39 -16.17 -4.58
CA ASN A 24 10.54 -17.62 -4.76
C ASN A 24 9.17 -18.34 -4.64
N PRO A 25 8.66 -18.97 -5.72
CA PRO A 25 7.35 -19.64 -5.72
C PRO A 25 7.34 -20.94 -4.90
N LEU A 26 8.50 -21.50 -4.60
CA LEU A 26 8.65 -22.68 -3.73
C LEU A 26 8.74 -22.29 -2.24
N SER A 27 8.83 -21.00 -1.94
CA SER A 27 8.89 -20.49 -0.57
C SER A 27 7.54 -20.63 0.11
N SER A 28 7.54 -21.15 1.34
CA SER A 28 6.32 -21.25 2.13
C SER A 28 5.83 -19.85 2.53
N ARG A 29 4.51 -19.70 2.70
CA ARG A 29 3.92 -18.43 3.14
C ARG A 29 4.49 -17.93 4.47
N TRP A 30 4.82 -18.83 5.40
CA TRP A 30 5.42 -18.45 6.69
C TRP A 30 6.84 -17.91 6.52
N TYR A 31 7.60 -18.43 5.55
CA TYR A 31 8.96 -17.97 5.27
C TYR A 31 8.94 -16.61 4.56
N GLN A 32 8.06 -16.42 3.58
CA GLN A 32 7.81 -15.12 2.96
C GLN A 32 7.41 -14.06 4.00
N GLN A 33 6.52 -14.42 4.93
CA GLN A 33 6.12 -13.52 6.00
C GLN A 33 7.28 -13.18 6.95
N ALA A 34 8.14 -14.15 7.27
CA ALA A 34 9.34 -13.92 8.06
C ALA A 34 10.31 -12.95 7.35
N SER A 35 10.54 -13.12 6.04
CA SER A 35 11.40 -12.24 5.24
C SER A 35 10.85 -10.80 5.17
N ARG A 36 9.53 -10.62 4.95
CA ARG A 36 8.89 -9.29 5.04
C ARG A 36 9.07 -8.66 6.42
N SER A 37 8.86 -9.47 7.47
CA SER A 37 9.01 -9.01 8.85
C SER A 37 10.45 -8.60 9.17
N SER A 38 11.44 -9.33 8.65
CA SER A 38 12.86 -9.01 8.77
C SER A 38 13.21 -7.72 8.05
N LEU A 39 12.75 -7.51 6.82
CA LEU A 39 12.93 -6.24 6.08
C LEU A 39 12.35 -5.06 6.85
N ALA A 40 11.12 -5.19 7.38
CA ALA A 40 10.50 -4.13 8.15
C ALA A 40 11.24 -3.83 9.47
N ARG A 41 11.85 -4.85 10.09
CA ARG A 41 12.72 -4.65 11.25
C ARG A 41 14.02 -3.95 10.86
N LEU A 42 14.67 -4.37 9.77
CA LEU A 42 15.90 -3.74 9.26
C LEU A 42 15.69 -2.26 8.95
N ALA A 43 14.59 -1.91 8.28
CA ALA A 43 14.24 -0.53 7.97
C ALA A 43 14.08 0.34 9.24
N ARG A 44 13.57 -0.23 10.34
CA ARG A 44 13.35 0.48 11.60
C ARG A 44 14.59 0.57 12.50
N THR A 45 15.51 -0.38 12.42
CA THR A 45 16.69 -0.42 13.32
C THR A 45 17.83 0.45 12.83
N SER A 46 17.91 0.73 11.53
CA SER A 46 19.02 1.47 10.94
C SER A 46 18.58 2.30 9.73
N THR A 47 18.98 3.57 9.71
CA THR A 47 18.77 4.46 8.57
C THR A 47 19.47 3.97 7.31
N THR A 48 20.56 3.20 7.42
CA THR A 48 21.26 2.63 6.26
C THR A 48 20.44 1.56 5.55
N PHE A 49 19.61 0.82 6.30
CA PHE A 49 18.72 -0.20 5.74
C PHE A 49 17.37 0.39 5.34
N LEU A 50 17.07 1.63 5.71
CA LEU A 50 15.76 2.24 5.51
C LEU A 50 15.36 2.19 4.04
N ASP A 51 16.06 2.89 3.16
CA ASP A 51 15.73 2.96 1.74
C ASP A 51 15.72 1.59 1.04
N PRO A 52 16.78 0.76 1.12
CA PRO A 52 16.81 -0.50 0.39
C PRO A 52 15.76 -1.49 0.92
N ALA A 53 15.51 -1.56 2.23
CA ALA A 53 14.49 -2.45 2.77
C ALA A 53 13.07 -1.94 2.46
N LEU A 54 12.84 -0.62 2.48
CA LEU A 54 11.54 -0.04 2.15
C LEU A 54 11.21 -0.27 0.67
N ASN A 55 12.19 -0.12 -0.23
CA ASN A 55 12.01 -0.35 -1.66
C ASN A 55 11.54 -1.79 -1.93
N VAL A 56 12.18 -2.78 -1.29
CA VAL A 56 11.75 -4.19 -1.39
C VAL A 56 10.35 -4.40 -0.80
N LEU A 57 10.05 -3.82 0.38
CA LEU A 57 8.72 -3.94 0.98
C LEU A 57 7.62 -3.38 0.08
N TRP A 58 7.85 -2.22 -0.55
CA TRP A 58 6.91 -1.58 -1.46
C TRP A 58 6.71 -2.37 -2.76
N ARG A 59 7.77 -2.98 -3.30
CA ARG A 59 7.68 -3.86 -4.48
C ARG A 59 6.73 -5.03 -4.28
N HIS A 60 6.69 -5.57 -3.05
CA HIS A 60 5.90 -6.76 -2.68
C HIS A 60 4.54 -6.47 -2.06
N GLN A 61 4.06 -5.23 -2.18
CA GLN A 61 2.82 -4.80 -1.57
C GLN A 61 1.62 -5.46 -2.27
N GLY A 62 1.07 -6.52 -1.65
CA GLY A 62 -0.05 -7.27 -2.24
C GLY A 62 -1.39 -6.53 -2.25
N THR A 63 -1.52 -5.42 -1.51
CA THR A 63 -2.75 -4.62 -1.47
C THR A 63 -2.45 -3.13 -1.33
N LEU A 64 -3.16 -2.31 -2.10
CA LEU A 64 -3.14 -0.85 -1.95
C LEU A 64 -3.94 -0.37 -0.74
N VAL A 65 -4.68 -1.25 -0.06
CA VAL A 65 -5.52 -0.90 1.10
C VAL A 65 -4.70 -0.21 2.19
N HIS A 66 -3.46 -0.65 2.42
CA HIS A 66 -2.59 -0.02 3.42
C HIS A 66 -2.20 1.41 3.05
N LEU A 67 -2.01 1.72 1.75
CA LEU A 67 -1.77 3.07 1.27
C LEU A 67 -3.01 3.95 1.39
N LEU A 68 -4.16 3.41 1.01
CA LEU A 68 -5.44 4.10 1.13
C LEU A 68 -5.71 4.45 2.61
N ARG A 69 -5.44 3.54 3.55
CA ARG A 69 -5.60 3.84 4.99
C ARG A 69 -4.69 4.95 5.52
N CYS A 70 -3.66 5.36 4.78
CA CYS A 70 -2.82 6.50 5.14
C CYS A 70 -3.34 7.84 4.58
N MET A 71 -4.38 7.83 3.74
CA MET A 71 -4.98 9.06 3.24
C MET A 71 -5.74 9.77 4.37
N PRO A 72 -5.67 11.10 4.43
CA PRO A 72 -6.43 11.89 5.40
C PRO A 72 -7.94 11.71 5.18
N SER A 73 -8.72 11.98 6.24
CA SER A 73 -10.15 11.66 6.28
C SER A 73 -10.97 12.42 5.24
N ASP A 74 -10.53 13.63 4.89
CA ASP A 74 -11.12 14.53 3.91
C ASP A 74 -11.13 13.95 2.49
N VAL A 75 -10.16 13.12 2.12
CA VAL A 75 -10.08 12.49 0.79
C VAL A 75 -11.23 11.50 0.55
N TRP A 76 -11.88 11.03 1.62
CA TRP A 76 -12.98 10.07 1.54
C TRP A 76 -14.35 10.72 1.46
N ASP A 77 -14.42 12.05 1.62
CA ASP A 77 -15.67 12.79 1.53
C ASP A 77 -16.10 12.91 0.06
N ILE A 78 -17.22 12.27 -0.28
CA ILE A 78 -17.81 12.38 -1.61
C ILE A 78 -18.66 13.65 -1.59
N ASP A 79 -18.15 14.72 -2.18
CA ASP A 79 -18.95 15.89 -2.53
C ASP A 79 -19.93 15.48 -3.62
N ILE A 80 -21.08 14.92 -3.22
CA ILE A 80 -22.21 14.74 -4.11
C ILE A 80 -22.68 16.15 -4.47
N PRO A 81 -22.55 16.59 -5.73
CA PRO A 81 -23.08 17.88 -6.13
C PRO A 81 -24.57 17.85 -5.83
N GLN A 82 -25.03 18.72 -4.93
CA GLN A 82 -26.44 18.91 -4.68
C GLN A 82 -27.03 19.38 -6.02
N THR A 83 -27.70 18.49 -6.75
CA THR A 83 -28.67 18.89 -7.76
C THR A 83 -29.62 19.80 -7.02
N ARG A 84 -29.49 21.10 -7.30
CA ARG A 84 -30.41 22.11 -6.79
C ARG A 84 -31.78 21.65 -7.22
N ASP A 85 -32.60 21.25 -6.25
CA ASP A 85 -34.03 21.04 -6.39
C ASP A 85 -34.68 22.40 -6.64
N ASP A 86 -34.35 23.02 -7.77
CA ASP A 86 -35.05 24.15 -8.35
C ASP A 86 -35.64 23.58 -9.65
N GLU A 87 -36.95 23.32 -9.65
CA GLU A 87 -37.92 23.15 -10.75
C GLU A 87 -38.97 22.10 -10.32
N ASP A 88 -39.87 22.55 -9.43
CA ASP A 88 -41.23 22.02 -9.31
C ASP A 88 -41.94 22.15 -10.67
N ASP A 89 -41.75 21.20 -11.58
CA ASP A 89 -42.67 20.97 -12.69
C ASP A 89 -43.42 19.66 -12.43
N VAL A 90 -44.46 19.78 -11.62
CA VAL A 90 -45.54 18.78 -11.52
C VAL A 90 -46.18 18.68 -12.91
N ILE A 91 -45.70 17.75 -13.74
CA ILE A 91 -46.43 17.32 -14.92
C ILE A 91 -47.60 16.47 -14.40
N PRO A 92 -48.87 16.87 -14.58
CA PRO A 92 -49.99 16.03 -14.21
C PRO A 92 -50.05 14.86 -15.20
N ILE A 93 -49.61 13.69 -14.75
CA ILE A 93 -49.87 12.43 -15.42
C ILE A 93 -51.37 12.13 -15.33
N THR A 94 -52.11 12.62 -16.34
CA THR A 94 -53.48 12.20 -16.60
C THR A 94 -53.51 10.68 -16.72
N SER A 95 -54.22 10.01 -15.81
CA SER A 95 -54.44 8.57 -15.85
C SER A 95 -55.32 8.23 -17.06
N PRO A 96 -54.94 7.29 -17.95
CA PRO A 96 -55.88 6.75 -18.91
C PRO A 96 -56.77 5.74 -18.21
N SER A 97 -58.07 6.04 -18.20
CA SER A 97 -59.14 5.08 -17.90
C SER A 97 -59.32 4.11 -19.08
N LEU A 98 -59.06 2.82 -18.86
CA LEU A 98 -59.85 1.68 -19.38
C LEU A 98 -59.31 0.34 -18.86
#